data_AF-A0A7S2C5G7-F1
#
_entry.id   AF-A0A7S2C5G7-F1
#
_cell.length_a   1.000
_cell.length_b   1.000
_cell.length_c   1.000
_cell.angle_alpha   90.00
_cell.angle_beta   90.00
_cell.angle_gamma   90.00
#
_symmetry.space_group_name_H-M   'P 1'
#
loop_
_entity.id
_entity.type
_entity.pdbx_description
1 polymer ?
#
loop_
_entity_poly.entity_id
_entity_poly.type
_entity_poly.pdbx_seq_one_letter_code
_entity_poly.pdbx_strand_id
1 'polypeptide(L)'
;ETAVMVCRLNYLAGFARKPGFARWGGDMYFSADGRPIMVEIASEDGSMKQVWADAPREEWEYAKWVHRSTMMNSVTLIDHLWFAHLSVSNVLATVTREKL
;
A
#
# COMPACT_ATOMS: atom_id res chain seq x y z
N GLU A 1 3.13 21.93 -5.05
CA GLU A 1 4.25 21.58 -4.14
C GLU A 1 5.06 20.44 -4.74
N THR A 2 6.36 20.32 -4.43
CA THR A 2 7.21 19.24 -4.96
C THR A 2 7.16 18.03 -4.02
N ALA A 3 6.88 16.84 -4.57
CA ALA A 3 6.96 15.59 -3.81
C ALA A 3 8.42 15.25 -3.50
N VAL A 4 8.70 14.86 -2.26
CA VAL A 4 10.05 14.40 -1.86
C VAL A 4 10.06 12.98 -1.29
N MET A 5 8.90 12.47 -0.88
CA MET A 5 8.74 11.11 -0.37
C MET A 5 7.55 10.45 -1.05
N VAL A 6 7.61 9.12 -1.19
CA VAL A 6 6.52 8.33 -1.75
C VAL A 6 6.39 6.99 -1.00
N CYS A 7 5.17 6.64 -0.62
CA CYS A 7 4.82 5.29 -0.18
C CYS A 7 4.28 4.53 -1.40
N ARG A 8 5.03 3.54 -1.87
CA ARG A 8 4.72 2.77 -3.08
C ARG A 8 3.85 1.56 -2.73
N LEU A 9 2.61 1.54 -3.22
CA LEU A 9 1.65 0.45 -3.01
C LEU A 9 0.97 0.00 -4.31
N ASN A 10 1.14 0.70 -5.43
CA ASN A 10 0.57 0.34 -6.73
C ASN A 10 1.08 -1.00 -7.28
N TYR A 11 2.18 -1.54 -6.76
CA TYR A 11 2.59 -2.92 -7.07
C TYR A 11 1.50 -3.94 -6.67
N LEU A 12 0.63 -3.60 -5.70
CA LEU A 12 -0.50 -4.45 -5.30
C LEU A 12 -1.68 -4.39 -6.29
N ALA A 13 -1.73 -3.38 -7.17
CA ALA A 13 -2.82 -3.21 -8.14
C ALA A 13 -2.83 -4.28 -9.24
N GLY A 14 -1.70 -4.97 -9.44
CA GLY A 14 -1.53 -6.05 -10.41
C GLY A 14 -2.07 -7.40 -9.96
N PHE A 15 -2.39 -7.57 -8.67
CA PHE A 15 -2.95 -8.84 -8.19
C PHE A 15 -4.39 -9.04 -8.67
N ALA A 16 -4.71 -10.29 -9.02
CA ALA A 16 -6.08 -10.68 -9.33
C ALA A 16 -6.99 -10.40 -8.12
N ARG A 17 -8.17 -9.85 -8.40
CA ARG A 17 -9.20 -9.56 -7.40
C ARG A 17 -10.48 -10.33 -7.73
N LYS A 18 -11.25 -10.64 -6.70
CA LYS A 18 -12.57 -11.24 -6.86
C LYS A 18 -13.52 -10.22 -7.53
N PRO A 19 -14.41 -10.64 -8.45
CA PRO A 19 -15.41 -9.75 -9.02
C PRO A 19 -16.23 -9.03 -7.94
N GLY A 20 -16.46 -7.74 -8.12
CA GLY A 20 -17.16 -6.86 -7.16
C GLY A 20 -16.29 -6.29 -6.04
N PHE A 21 -15.00 -6.65 -5.96
CA PHE A 21 -14.07 -6.06 -4.99
C PHE A 21 -13.29 -4.90 -5.60
N ALA A 22 -12.96 -3.92 -4.76
CA ALA A 22 -12.09 -2.81 -5.13
C ALA A 22 -10.69 -3.28 -5.51
N ARG A 23 -10.01 -2.51 -6.36
CA ARG A 23 -8.61 -2.74 -6.70
C ARG A 23 -7.72 -2.21 -5.57
N TRP A 24 -6.66 -2.93 -5.26
CA TRP A 24 -5.61 -2.46 -4.36
C TRP A 24 -4.70 -1.44 -5.06
N GLY A 25 -3.98 -0.62 -4.29
CA GLY A 25 -3.01 0.35 -4.80
C GLY A 25 -3.00 1.65 -4.02
N GLY A 26 -2.57 2.72 -4.68
CA GLY A 26 -2.47 4.06 -4.12
C GLY A 26 -1.04 4.39 -3.71
N ASP A 27 -0.20 4.75 -4.67
CA ASP A 27 1.08 5.40 -4.37
C ASP A 27 0.78 6.78 -3.79
N MET A 28 1.16 7.02 -2.53
CA MET A 28 0.93 8.32 -1.88
C MET A 28 2.22 9.11 -1.84
N TYR A 29 2.16 10.35 -2.35
CA TYR A 29 3.27 11.27 -2.43
C TYR A 29 3.13 12.33 -1.34
N PHE A 30 4.25 12.65 -0.71
CA PHE A 30 4.32 13.58 0.41
C PHE A 30 5.27 14.74 0.12
N SER A 31 4.89 15.91 0.60
CA SER A 31 5.74 17.10 0.68
C SER A 31 6.86 16.91 1.72
N ALA A 32 7.79 17.87 1.78
CA ALA A 32 8.95 17.80 2.66
C ALA A 32 8.62 17.84 4.16
N ASP A 33 7.48 18.42 4.53
CA ASP A 33 6.95 18.43 5.89
C ASP A 33 6.05 17.21 6.17
N GLY A 34 5.98 16.23 5.26
CA GLY A 34 5.26 14.98 5.45
C GLY A 34 3.75 15.06 5.21
N ARG A 35 3.24 16.13 4.60
CA ARG A 35 1.82 16.23 4.22
C ARG A 35 1.55 15.46 2.93
N PRO A 36 0.44 14.72 2.82
CA PRO A 36 0.09 14.05 1.56
C PRO A 36 -0.39 15.09 0.53
N ILE A 37 0.21 15.07 -0.66
CA ILE A 37 -0.05 16.07 -1.72
C ILE A 37 -0.67 15.47 -2.99
N MET A 38 -0.50 14.17 -3.20
CA MET A 38 -1.06 13.44 -4.35
C MET A 38 -1.15 11.94 -4.04
N VAL A 39 -2.17 11.27 -4.58
CA VAL A 39 -2.25 9.81 -4.61
C VAL A 39 -2.45 9.35 -6.05
N GLU A 40 -1.61 8.43 -6.50
CA GLU A 40 -1.76 7.78 -7.80
C GLU A 40 -2.44 6.42 -7.60
N ILE A 41 -3.65 6.25 -8.11
CA ILE A 41 -4.46 5.03 -7.99
C ILE A 41 -4.68 4.40 -9.37
N ALA A 42 -4.80 3.07 -9.41
CA ALA A 42 -5.18 2.35 -10.61
C ALA A 42 -6.71 2.43 -10.83
N SER A 43 -7.11 2.85 -12.03
CA SER A 43 -8.47 2.81 -12.53
C SER A 43 -8.95 1.37 -12.79
N GLU A 44 -10.25 1.21 -13.03
CA GLU A 44 -10.85 -0.08 -13.35
C GLU A 44 -10.23 -0.74 -14.59
N ASP A 45 -9.95 0.06 -15.62
CA ASP A 45 -9.28 -0.34 -16.87
C ASP A 45 -7.77 -0.59 -16.73
N GLY A 46 -7.21 -0.38 -15.53
CA GLY A 46 -5.79 -0.55 -15.24
C GLY A 46 -4.91 0.66 -15.58
N SER A 47 -5.48 1.75 -16.10
CA SER A 47 -4.76 3.02 -16.24
C SER A 47 -4.46 3.63 -14.88
N MET A 48 -3.42 4.47 -14.79
CA MET A 48 -3.11 5.20 -13.55
C MET A 48 -3.77 6.58 -13.56
N LYS A 49 -4.38 6.95 -12.44
CA LYS A 49 -5.00 8.25 -12.20
C LYS A 49 -4.32 8.94 -11.03
N GLN A 50 -3.87 10.17 -11.24
CA GLN A 50 -3.34 11.03 -10.17
C GLN A 50 -4.46 11.88 -9.58
N VAL A 51 -4.60 11.84 -8.25
CA VAL A 51 -5.55 12.65 -7.49
C VAL A 51 -4.74 13.56 -6.58
N TRP A 52 -4.77 14.86 -6.86
CA TRP A 52 -4.07 15.88 -6.09
C TRP A 52 -4.87 16.28 -4.84
N ALA A 53 -4.20 16.78 -3.81
CA ALA A 53 -4.84 17.14 -2.53
C ALA A 53 -5.87 18.29 -2.63
N ASP A 54 -5.83 19.07 -3.72
CA ASP A 54 -6.77 20.13 -4.06
C ASP A 54 -7.93 19.67 -4.97
N ALA A 55 -7.98 18.38 -5.32
CA ALA A 55 -9.11 17.77 -6.02
C ALA A 55 -10.41 17.88 -5.19
N PRO A 56 -11.60 17.70 -5.81
CA PRO A 56 -12.86 17.66 -5.08
C PRO A 56 -12.80 16.72 -3.88
N ARG A 57 -13.38 17.14 -2.75
CA ARG A 57 -13.26 16.45 -1.46
C ARG A 57 -13.53 14.94 -1.56
N GLU A 58 -14.59 14.55 -2.26
CA GLU A 58 -14.98 13.15 -2.40
C GLU A 58 -13.90 12.31 -3.09
N GLU A 59 -13.27 12.87 -4.11
CA GLU A 59 -12.20 12.21 -4.86
C GLU A 59 -10.94 12.04 -4.00
N TRP A 60 -10.58 13.09 -3.26
CA TRP A 60 -9.42 13.06 -2.37
C TRP A 60 -9.60 12.10 -1.19
N GLU A 61 -10.78 12.12 -0.55
CA GLU A 61 -11.09 11.18 0.53
C GLU A 61 -11.10 9.72 0.03
N TYR A 62 -11.66 9.48 -1.17
CA TYR A 62 -11.63 8.16 -1.78
C TYR A 62 -10.19 7.70 -2.08
N ALA A 63 -9.35 8.54 -2.66
CA ALA A 63 -7.96 8.18 -2.97
C ALA A 63 -7.16 7.85 -1.71
N LYS A 64 -7.36 8.63 -0.62
CA LYS A 64 -6.78 8.32 0.69
C LYS A 64 -7.30 7.00 1.27
N TRP A 65 -8.58 6.69 1.09
CA TRP A 65 -9.17 5.44 1.55
C TRP A 65 -8.59 4.22 0.81
N VAL A 66 -8.41 4.31 -0.51
CA VAL A 66 -7.74 3.27 -1.33
C VAL A 66 -6.31 3.03 -0.82
N HIS A 67 -5.54 4.10 -0.63
CA HIS A 67 -4.18 4.01 -0.10
C HIS A 67 -4.15 3.35 1.28
N ARG A 68 -4.96 3.81 2.24
CA ARG A 68 -4.97 3.28 3.61
C ARG A 68 -5.41 1.83 3.68
N SER A 69 -6.43 1.46 2.91
CA SER A 69 -6.92 0.08 2.84
C SER A 69 -5.85 -0.86 2.28
N THR A 70 -5.14 -0.41 1.25
CA THR A 70 -4.04 -1.16 0.65
C THR A 70 -2.84 -1.27 1.60
N MET A 71 -2.45 -0.18 2.25
CA MET A 71 -1.35 -0.15 3.21
C MET A 71 -1.59 -1.14 4.36
N MET A 72 -2.78 -1.10 4.96
CA MET A 72 -3.15 -2.02 6.04
C MET A 72 -3.01 -3.49 5.60
N ASN A 73 -3.46 -3.80 4.39
CA ASN A 73 -3.37 -5.15 3.86
C ASN A 73 -1.91 -5.56 3.54
N SER A 74 -1.11 -4.64 3.00
CA SER A 74 0.34 -4.83 2.78
C SER A 74 1.06 -5.18 4.08
N VAL A 75 0.86 -4.36 5.12
CA VAL A 75 1.49 -4.56 6.43
C VAL A 75 1.05 -5.88 7.04
N THR A 76 -0.24 -6.20 6.98
CA THR A 76 -0.77 -7.42 7.58
C THR A 76 -0.21 -8.66 6.90
N LEU A 77 -0.22 -8.70 5.57
CA LEU A 77 0.17 -9.90 4.82
C LEU A 77 1.68 -10.04 4.68
N ILE A 78 2.37 -8.98 4.29
CA ILE A 78 3.79 -9.03 3.91
C ILE A 78 4.66 -8.83 5.15
N ASP A 79 4.53 -7.69 5.82
CA ASP A 79 5.45 -7.33 6.90
C ASP A 79 5.19 -8.15 8.17
N HIS A 80 3.92 -8.34 8.52
CA HIS A 80 3.53 -9.03 9.74
C HIS A 80 3.49 -10.55 9.51
N LEU A 81 2.57 -11.05 8.69
CA LEU A 81 2.39 -12.50 8.57
C LEU A 81 3.59 -13.17 7.90
N TRP A 82 3.93 -12.75 6.68
CA TRP A 82 4.98 -13.43 5.91
C TRP A 82 6.36 -13.21 6.51
N PHE A 83 6.77 -11.96 6.71
CA PHE A 83 8.12 -11.65 7.14
C PHE A 83 8.36 -11.96 8.62
N ALA A 84 7.51 -11.45 9.53
CA ALA A 84 7.74 -11.66 10.95
C ALA A 84 7.46 -13.11 11.40
N HIS A 85 6.27 -13.65 11.11
CA HIS A 85 5.90 -14.99 11.60
C HIS A 85 6.50 -16.11 10.77
N LEU A 86 6.19 -16.14 9.46
CA LEU A 86 6.51 -17.30 8.63
C LEU A 86 7.98 -17.38 8.20
N SER A 87 8.67 -16.23 8.16
CA SER A 87 10.09 -16.17 7.79
C SER A 87 10.99 -16.08 9.03
N VAL A 88 11.16 -14.88 9.60
CA VAL A 88 12.20 -14.61 10.60
C VAL A 88 12.00 -15.46 11.86
N SER A 89 10.79 -15.47 12.42
CA SER A 89 10.52 -16.19 13.67
C SER A 89 10.60 -17.70 13.50
N ASN A 90 10.06 -18.24 12.41
CA ASN A 90 10.12 -19.69 12.12
C ASN A 90 11.55 -20.19 11.88
N VAL A 91 12.38 -19.41 11.15
CA VAL A 91 13.80 -19.77 10.96
C VAL A 91 14.51 -19.77 12.30
N LEU A 92 14.32 -18.74 13.12
CA LEU A 92 14.91 -18.66 14.44
C LEU A 92 14.50 -19.84 15.34
N ALA A 93 13.20 -20.17 15.37
CA ALA A 93 12.67 -21.27 16.17
C ALA A 93 13.24 -22.63 15.71
N THR A 94 13.29 -22.86 14.40
CA THR A 94 13.85 -24.09 13.81
C THR A 94 15.32 -24.25 14.18
N VAL A 95 16.14 -23.24 13.92
CA VAL A 95 17.58 -23.29 14.21
C VAL A 95 17.84 -23.44 15.70
N THR A 96 17.07 -22.74 16.54
CA THR A 96 17.17 -22.87 18.00
C THR A 96 16.94 -24.31 18.42
N ARG A 97 15.88 -24.96 17.93
CA ARG A 97 15.56 -26.36 18.27
C ARG A 97 16.59 -27.37 17.76
N GLU A 98 17.24 -27.08 16.64
CA GLU A 98 18.20 -28.00 16.02
C GLU A 98 19.64 -27.85 16.54
N LYS A 99 19.99 -26.68 17.06
CA LYS A 99 21.39 -26.32 17.38
C LYS A 99 21.64 -25.97 18.84
N LEU A 100 20.60 -25.73 19.63
CA LEU A 100 20.67 -25.47 21.08
C LEU A 100 19.90 -26.55 21.83
#